data_AF-J0UWD7-F1
#
_entry.id   AF-J0UWD7-F1
#
_cell.length_a   1.000
_cell.length_b   1.000
_cell.length_c   1.000
_cell.angle_alpha   90.00
_cell.angle_beta   90.00
_cell.angle_gamma   90.00
#
_symmetry.space_group_name_H-M   'P 1'
#
loop_
_entity.id
_entity.type
_entity.pdbx_description
1 polymer ?
#
loop_
_entity_poly.entity_id
_entity_poly.type
_entity_poly.pdbx_seq_one_letter_code
_entity_poly.pdbx_strand_id
1 'polypeptide(L)' 'MEKDSFDLKAELKSIGMTQKDFAELSGFSTSTISTWNSKNKISKVGVNFLLILKELKEKNRELENLKNDYIKLLNIKS' A
#
# COMPACT_ATOMS: atom_id res chain seq x y z
N MET A 1 -10.68 5.91 25.90
CA MET A 1 -9.88 5.77 24.67
C MET A 1 -10.37 4.54 23.95
N GLU A 2 -11.26 4.72 22.98
CA GLU A 2 -11.55 3.66 22.01
C GLU A 2 -10.22 3.30 21.34
N LYS A 3 -9.85 2.01 21.39
CA LYS A 3 -8.69 1.53 20.66
C LYS A 3 -9.10 1.55 19.19
N ASP A 4 -8.60 2.52 18.43
CA ASP A 4 -8.67 2.49 16.97
C ASP A 4 -8.17 1.12 16.50
N SER A 5 -9.11 0.27 16.10
CA SER A 5 -8.80 -1.09 15.67
C SER A 5 -8.16 -0.97 14.30
N PHE A 6 -6.90 -1.37 14.18
CA PHE A 6 -6.19 -1.31 12.91
C PHE A 6 -6.64 -2.47 12.00
N ASP A 7 -7.36 -2.15 10.92
CA ASP A 7 -7.83 -3.11 9.92
C ASP A 7 -6.82 -3.23 8.76
N LEU A 8 -5.89 -4.18 8.88
CA LEU A 8 -4.87 -4.43 7.86
C LEU A 8 -5.51 -4.80 6.51
N LYS A 9 -6.62 -5.53 6.49
CA LYS A 9 -7.27 -5.95 5.25
C LYS A 9 -7.84 -4.76 4.49
N ALA A 10 -8.50 -3.84 5.19
CA ALA A 10 -9.00 -2.60 4.59
C ALA A 10 -7.85 -1.76 4.03
N GLU A 11 -6.75 -1.68 4.76
CA GLU A 11 -5.58 -0.90 4.36
C GLU A 11 -4.87 -1.47 3.12
N LEU A 12 -4.70 -2.79 3.04
CA LEU A 12 -4.16 -3.43 1.85
C LEU A 12 -5.07 -3.24 0.64
N LYS A 13 -6.39 -3.32 0.85
CA LYS A 13 -7.37 -3.09 -0.23
C LYS A 13 -7.30 -1.66 -0.77
N SER A 14 -7.07 -0.65 0.07
CA SER A 14 -6.95 0.76 -0.37
C SER A 14 -5.74 0.95 -1.30
N ILE A 15 -4.66 0.22 -1.04
CA ILE A 15 -3.49 0.19 -1.93
C ILE A 15 -3.57 -0.88 -3.03
N GLY A 16 -4.71 -1.56 -3.19
CA GLY A 16 -4.93 -2.52 -4.28
C GLY A 16 -4.12 -3.81 -4.14
N MET A 17 -3.80 -4.20 -2.91
CA MET A 17 -3.02 -5.39 -2.59
C MET A 17 -3.85 -6.43 -1.83
N THR A 18 -3.51 -7.70 -2.02
CA THR A 18 -4.00 -8.80 -1.20
C THR A 18 -3.08 -9.06 -0.01
N GLN A 19 -3.55 -9.86 0.96
CA GLN A 19 -2.70 -10.32 2.06
C GLN A 19 -1.54 -11.19 1.58
N LYS A 20 -1.71 -11.91 0.45
CA LYS A 20 -0.67 -12.73 -0.16
C LYS A 20 0.42 -11.85 -0.75
N ASP A 21 0.06 -10.81 -1.50
CA ASP A 21 1.03 -9.87 -2.07
C ASP A 21 1.82 -9.17 -0.97
N PHE A 22 1.12 -8.79 0.11
CA PHE A 22 1.77 -8.17 1.26
C PHE A 22 2.75 -9.11 1.94
N ALA A 23 2.37 -10.37 2.17
CA ALA A 23 3.25 -11.40 2.74
C ALA A 23 4.51 -11.58 1.87
N GLU A 24 4.34 -11.68 0.55
CA GLU A 24 5.43 -11.85 -0.41
C GLU A 24 6.40 -10.67 -0.40
N LEU A 25 5.89 -9.43 -0.47
CA LEU A 25 6.74 -8.23 -0.50
C LEU A 25 7.43 -7.95 0.85
N SER A 26 6.73 -8.19 1.96
CA SER A 26 7.25 -7.93 3.30
C SER A 26 8.17 -9.04 3.83
N GLY A 27 8.15 -10.21 3.22
CA GLY A 27 8.83 -11.41 3.71
C GLY A 27 8.16 -12.07 4.92
N PHE A 28 6.99 -11.59 5.37
CA PHE A 28 6.23 -12.26 6.42
C PHE A 28 5.47 -13.46 5.87
N SER A 29 5.25 -14.48 6.70
CA SER A 29 4.38 -15.59 6.30
C SER A 29 2.92 -15.13 6.19
N THR A 30 2.16 -15.75 5.29
CA THR A 30 0.69 -15.55 5.20
C THR A 30 -0.02 -15.86 6.52
N SER A 31 0.50 -16.80 7.32
CA SER A 31 0.00 -17.09 8.67
C SER A 31 0.22 -15.93 9.66
N THR A 32 1.35 -15.22 9.54
CA THR A 32 1.64 -14.02 10.34
C THR A 32 0.65 -12.91 9.99
N ILE A 33 0.43 -12.66 8.69
CA ILE A 33 -0.52 -11.65 8.21
C ILE A 33 -1.96 -11.97 8.65
N SER A 34 -2.38 -13.24 8.50
CA SER A 34 -3.69 -13.71 8.96
C SER A 34 -3.89 -13.52 10.47
N THR A 35 -2.86 -13.78 11.26
CA THR A 35 -2.87 -13.55 12.70
C THR A 35 -3.03 -12.06 13.04
N TRP A 36 -2.32 -11.17 12.34
CA TRP A 36 -2.45 -9.73 12.55
C TRP A 36 -3.85 -9.23 12.26
N ASN A 37 -4.45 -9.72 11.18
CA ASN A 37 -5.80 -9.36 10.80
C ASN A 37 -6.84 -9.90 11.80
N SER A 38 -6.71 -11.16 12.23
CA SER A 38 -7.66 -11.78 13.16
C SER A 38 -7.59 -11.16 14.57
N LYS A 39 -6.42 -10.67 14.97
CA LYS A 39 -6.20 -10.04 16.28
C LYS A 39 -6.33 -8.52 16.25
N ASN A 40 -6.65 -7.92 15.11
CA ASN A 40 -6.61 -6.46 14.87
C ASN A 40 -5.33 -5.83 15.44
N LYS A 41 -4.20 -6.52 15.25
CA LYS A 41 -2.92 -6.16 15.86
C LYS A 41 -1.78 -6.50 14.90
N ILE A 42 -1.18 -5.46 14.36
CA ILE A 42 0.00 -5.53 13.51
C ILE A 42 1.27 -5.18 14.31
N SER A 43 2.40 -5.75 13.91
CA SER A 43 3.71 -5.37 14.47
C SER A 43 4.13 -3.97 14.01
N LYS A 44 5.00 -3.29 14.77
CA LYS A 44 5.54 -1.97 14.37
C LYS A 44 6.24 -2.04 13.01
N VAL A 45 6.99 -3.12 12.74
CA VAL A 45 7.65 -3.32 11.45
C VAL A 45 6.63 -3.48 10.32
N GLY A 46 5.56 -4.24 10.54
CA GLY A 46 4.46 -4.38 9.58
C GLY A 46 3.77 -3.06 9.27
N VAL A 47 3.53 -2.21 10.28
CA VAL A 47 2.98 -0.85 10.09
C VAL A 47 3.92 -0.01 9.22
N ASN A 48 5.22 0.04 9.57
CA ASN A 48 6.19 0.83 8.82
C ASN A 48 6.28 0.37 7.36
N PHE A 49 6.27 -0.94 7.11
CA PHE A 49 6.30 -1.48 5.76
C PHE A 49 5.06 -1.07 4.96
N LEU A 50 3.87 -1.15 5.57
CA LEU A 50 2.64 -0.69 4.93
C LEU A 50 2.66 0.81 4.60
N LEU A 51 3.20 1.65 5.50
CA LEU A 51 3.33 3.09 5.25
C LEU A 51 4.24 3.36 4.05
N ILE A 52 5.37 2.66 3.96
CA ILE A 52 6.28 2.76 2.80
C ILE A 52 5.55 2.36 1.51
N LEU A 53 4.77 1.28 1.52
CA LEU A 53 4.00 0.87 0.33
C LEU A 53 2.96 1.91 -0.09
N LYS A 54 2.31 2.57 0.87
CA LYS A 54 1.36 3.67 0.60
C LYS A 54 2.08 4.84 -0.09
N GLU A 55 3.19 5.30 0.47
CA GLU A 55 3.99 6.39 -0.10
C GLU A 55 4.48 6.05 -1.51
N LEU A 56 4.96 4.83 -1.73
CA LEU A 56 5.39 4.38 -3.06
C LEU A 56 4.24 4.39 -4.07
N LYS A 57 3.04 3.97 -3.66
CA LYS A 57 1.85 4.00 -4.53
C LYS A 57 1.47 5.42 -4.92
N GLU A 58 1.53 6.36 -3.97
CA GLU A 58 1.26 7.78 -4.22
C GLU A 58 2.28 8.37 -5.21
N LYS A 59 3.58 8.13 -4.98
CA LYS A 59 4.63 8.59 -5.89
C LYS A 59 4.50 8.01 -7.31
N ASN A 60 4.14 6.74 -7.42
CA ASN A 60 3.90 6.12 -8.73
C ASN A 60 2.72 6.79 -9.47
N ARG A 61 1.65 7.16 -8.74
CA ARG A 61 0.52 7.89 -9.33
C ARG A 61 0.94 9.28 -9.81
N GLU A 62 1.72 10.01 -9.03
CA GLU A 62 2.26 11.31 -9.41
C GLU A 62 3.13 11.23 -10.67
N LEU A 63 3.98 10.20 -10.74
CA LEU A 63 4.82 9.96 -11.91
C LEU A 63 3.99 9.69 -13.18
N GLU A 64 2.94 8.88 -13.09
CA GLU A 64 2.06 8.61 -14.23
C GLU A 64 1.30 9.87 -14.67
N ASN A 65 0.85 10.71 -13.73
CA ASN A 65 0.25 11.99 -14.08
C ASN A 65 1.24 12.89 -14.83
N LEU A 66 2.48 13.00 -14.33
CA LEU A 66 3.52 13.82 -14.96
C LEU A 66 3.84 13.35 -16.39
N LYS A 67 3.94 12.03 -16.60
CA LYS A 67 4.15 11.44 -17.93
C LYS A 67 3.01 11.82 -18.88
N ASN A 68 1.77 11.71 -18.42
CA ASN A 68 0.60 12.06 -19.23
C ASN A 68 0.58 13.53 -19.62
N ASP A 69 0.96 14.43 -18.70
CA ASP A 69 1.04 15.86 -18.98
C ASP A 69 2.16 16.19 -19.97
N TYR A 70 3.32 15.52 -19.86
CA TYR A 70 4.39 15.65 -20.84
C TYR A 70 3.96 15.22 -22.26
N ILE A 71 3.25 14.10 -22.39
CA ILE A 71 2.73 13.63 -23.69
C ILE A 71 1.76 14.65 -24.30
N LYS A 72 0.85 15.23 -23.50
CA LYS A 72 -0.07 16.28 -23.97
C LYS A 72 0.69 17.50 -24.51
N LEU A 73 1.75 17.93 -23.82
CA LEU A 73 2.57 19.06 -24.25
C LEU A 73 3.31 18.79 -25.56
N LEU A 74 3.76 17.56 -25.81
CA LEU A 74 4.38 17.19 -27.07
C LEU A 74 3.38 17.24 -28.24
N ASN A 75 2.17 16.71 -28.04
CA ASN A 75 1.14 16.67 -29.09
C ASN A 75 0.54 18.04 -29.44
N ILE A 76 0.68 19.05 -28.57
CA ILE A 76 0.29 20.44 -28.86
C ILE A 76 1.34 21.15 -29.72
N LYS A 77 2.60 20.68 -29.68
CA LYS A 77 3.73 21.31 -30.40
C LYS A 77 3.95 20.74 -31.81
N SER A 78 3.29 19.64 -32.17
CA SER A 78 3.27 19.06 -33.53
C SER A 78 2.12 19.61 -34.36
#